data_AF-A0AAU6AZ97-F1
#
_entry.id   AF-A0AAU6AZ97-F1
#
_cell.length_a   1.000
_cell.length_b   1.000
_cell.length_c   1.000
_cell.angle_alpha   90.00
_cell.angle_beta   90.00
_cell.angle_gamma   90.00
#
_symmetry.space_group_name_H-M   'P 1'
#
loop_
_entity.id
_entity.type
_entity.pdbx_description
1 polymer ?
#
loop_
_entity_poly.entity_id
_entity_poly.type
_entity_poly.pdbx_seq_one_letter_code
_entity_poly.pdbx_strand_id
1 'polypeptide(L)'
;MYTPSIPAVDGEVYVALDDATQAFPAAIDHQRWNGFAVPRFRRPVAEAVAACINAMHAQDPDEWPDTASFDGEVLTVLEAEGHRPERIEPDENGRYAIGYRRWCWELTVPTPGPRVDAAAQADSARLTPQDDEILVAIDSVEPAFPALPSAGCGWSKAGCPRFRRPVAEAVVAWINDNSDGFDDAYWDGDNVVQIDYQSTCEDGYLPARISADDDGRYSIGASFEWMRRPM
;
A
#
# COMPACT_ATOMS: atom_id res chain seq x y z
N MET A 1 1.71 12.73 19.36
CA MET A 1 0.41 12.12 19.74
C MET A 1 0.13 11.02 18.72
N TYR A 2 -0.25 9.82 19.16
CA TYR A 2 -0.53 8.70 18.25
C TYR A 2 -1.99 8.81 17.79
N THR A 3 -2.21 9.26 16.56
CA THR A 3 -3.55 9.22 15.96
C THR A 3 -3.84 7.77 15.60
N PRO A 4 -4.95 7.15 16.06
CA PRO A 4 -5.28 5.79 15.67
C PRO A 4 -5.36 5.69 14.14
N SER A 5 -4.71 4.65 13.59
CA SER A 5 -4.70 4.40 12.15
C SER A 5 -6.13 4.18 11.66
N ILE A 6 -6.56 5.01 10.71
CA ILE A 6 -7.88 4.89 10.11
C ILE A 6 -7.78 3.83 9.01
N PRO A 7 -8.52 2.71 9.09
CA PRO A 7 -8.42 1.65 8.10
C PRO A 7 -9.01 2.08 6.76
N ALA A 8 -8.45 1.55 5.68
CA ALA A 8 -9.03 1.60 4.35
C ALA A 8 -10.40 0.91 4.33
N VAL A 9 -11.29 1.41 3.48
CA VAL A 9 -12.54 0.72 3.10
C VAL A 9 -12.47 0.28 1.62
N ASP A 10 -13.48 -0.45 1.15
CA ASP A 10 -13.55 -0.95 -0.23
C ASP A 10 -13.20 0.13 -1.26
N GLY A 11 -12.20 -0.18 -2.09
CA GLY A 11 -11.68 0.73 -3.13
C GLY A 11 -10.67 1.77 -2.67
N GLU A 12 -10.36 1.85 -1.37
CA GLU A 12 -9.28 2.70 -0.85
C GLU A 12 -7.95 1.94 -0.78
N VAL A 13 -6.86 2.67 -0.98
CA VAL A 13 -5.49 2.26 -0.74
C VAL A 13 -4.77 3.36 0.04
N TYR A 14 -3.63 3.06 0.64
CA TYR A 14 -2.91 4.04 1.45
C TYR A 14 -2.02 4.92 0.57
N VAL A 15 -2.00 6.21 0.91
CA VAL A 15 -1.07 7.20 0.37
C VAL A 15 -0.38 7.96 1.49
N ALA A 16 0.86 8.37 1.28
CA ALA A 16 1.57 9.34 2.11
C ALA A 16 1.92 10.56 1.26
N LEU A 17 2.06 11.70 1.94
CA LEU A 17 2.71 12.84 1.32
C LEU A 17 4.20 12.50 1.21
N ASP A 18 4.86 12.89 0.11
CA ASP A 18 6.31 12.72 -0.07
C ASP A 18 7.07 13.19 1.19
N ASP A 19 8.09 12.43 1.60
CA ASP A 19 8.84 12.57 2.85
C ASP A 19 8.03 12.49 4.17
N ALA A 20 6.71 12.28 4.13
CA ALA A 20 5.89 12.12 5.33
C ALA A 20 5.79 10.66 5.80
N THR A 21 5.82 10.46 7.12
CA THR A 21 5.78 9.12 7.73
C THR A 21 4.38 8.54 7.92
N GLN A 22 3.33 9.35 7.73
CA GLN A 22 1.96 8.96 8.00
C GLN A 22 1.19 8.68 6.71
N ALA A 23 0.69 7.45 6.61
CA ALA A 23 -0.16 7.00 5.52
C ALA A 23 -1.66 7.18 5.82
N PHE A 24 -2.44 7.46 4.78
CA PHE A 24 -3.88 7.74 4.83
C PHE A 24 -4.63 6.95 3.76
N PRO A 25 -5.77 6.31 4.07
CA PRO A 25 -6.55 5.62 3.05
C PRO A 25 -7.30 6.61 2.15
N ALA A 26 -7.20 6.42 0.84
CA ALA A 26 -7.87 7.24 -0.16
C ALA A 26 -8.34 6.42 -1.36
N ALA A 27 -9.39 6.91 -2.02
CA ALA A 27 -9.67 6.53 -3.39
C ALA A 27 -8.70 7.28 -4.32
N ILE A 28 -8.15 6.62 -5.33
CA ILE A 28 -7.15 7.22 -6.22
C ILE A 28 -7.81 7.56 -7.55
N ASP A 29 -7.63 8.80 -8.01
CA ASP A 29 -8.07 9.22 -9.33
C ASP A 29 -7.32 8.41 -10.41
N HIS A 30 -7.97 8.20 -11.56
CA HIS A 30 -7.36 7.47 -12.66
C HIS A 30 -6.15 8.24 -13.22
N GLN A 31 -6.22 9.57 -13.26
CA GLN A 31 -5.13 10.38 -13.79
C GLN A 31 -4.07 10.69 -12.73
N ARG A 32 -2.80 10.52 -13.09
CA ARG A 32 -1.65 10.95 -12.29
C ARG A 32 -1.38 12.43 -12.46
N TRP A 33 -0.63 12.98 -11.51
CA TRP A 33 -0.09 14.33 -11.61
C TRP A 33 1.43 14.28 -11.48
N ASN A 34 2.15 14.54 -12.57
CA ASN A 34 3.62 14.41 -12.62
C ASN A 34 4.14 13.04 -12.12
N GLY A 35 3.35 11.97 -12.33
CA GLY A 35 3.65 10.63 -11.83
C GLY A 35 3.12 10.34 -10.42
N PHE A 36 2.67 11.34 -9.67
CA PHE A 36 2.11 11.15 -8.32
C PHE A 36 0.63 10.79 -8.34
N ALA A 37 0.22 10.07 -7.30
CA ALA A 37 -1.17 9.71 -7.06
C ALA A 37 -2.01 10.98 -6.80
N VAL A 38 -3.30 10.90 -7.13
CA VAL A 38 -4.26 11.99 -6.89
C VAL A 38 -5.35 11.45 -5.97
N PRO A 39 -5.18 11.55 -4.64
CA PRO A 39 -6.07 10.93 -3.69
C PRO A 39 -7.35 11.75 -3.43
N ARG A 40 -8.42 11.04 -3.08
CA ARG A 40 -9.70 11.56 -2.62
C ARG A 40 -10.09 10.95 -1.28
N PHE A 41 -10.01 11.76 -0.24
CA PHE A 41 -10.16 11.34 1.14
C PHE A 41 -11.60 11.48 1.61
N ARG A 42 -12.16 10.45 2.23
CA ARG A 42 -13.43 10.57 2.96
C ARG A 42 -13.25 11.47 4.19
N ARG A 43 -14.34 12.08 4.67
CA ARG A 43 -14.32 13.09 5.75
C ARG A 43 -13.43 12.74 6.96
N PRO A 44 -13.54 11.56 7.61
CA PRO A 44 -12.68 11.25 8.77
C PRO A 44 -11.18 11.21 8.43
N VAL A 45 -10.85 10.83 7.19
CA VAL A 45 -9.46 10.79 6.72
C VAL A 45 -8.97 12.19 6.39
N ALA A 46 -9.81 13.02 5.76
CA ALA A 46 -9.49 14.42 5.48
C ALA A 46 -9.21 15.21 6.79
N GLU A 47 -9.95 14.93 7.86
CA GLU A 47 -9.68 15.46 9.21
C GLU A 47 -8.32 15.00 9.76
N ALA A 48 -7.96 13.74 9.55
CA ALA A 48 -6.66 13.21 9.95
C ALA A 48 -5.50 13.83 9.14
N VAL A 49 -5.69 14.03 7.83
CA VAL A 49 -4.72 14.72 6.95
C VAL A 49 -4.54 16.16 7.43
N ALA A 50 -5.62 16.89 7.71
CA ALA A 50 -5.55 18.25 8.24
C ALA A 50 -4.80 18.33 9.58
N ALA A 51 -5.05 17.38 10.48
CA ALA A 51 -4.33 17.29 11.75
C ALA A 51 -2.83 17.00 11.55
N CYS A 52 -2.48 16.17 10.56
CA CYS A 52 -1.10 15.84 10.21
C CYS A 52 -0.36 17.07 9.63
N ILE A 53 -0.97 17.78 8.68
CA ILE A 53 -0.45 19.03 8.12
C ILE A 53 -0.11 20.02 9.23
N ASN A 54 -1.06 20.28 10.15
CA ASN A 54 -0.83 21.18 11.28
C ASN A 54 0.26 20.70 12.24
N ALA A 55 0.41 19.38 12.42
CA ALA A 55 1.45 18.83 13.27
C ALA A 55 2.84 18.98 12.63
N MET A 56 2.97 18.74 11.33
CA MET A 56 4.21 18.96 10.58
C MET A 56 4.60 20.44 10.59
N HIS A 57 3.64 21.34 10.33
CA HIS A 57 3.85 22.79 10.44
C HIS A 57 4.29 23.23 11.85
N ALA A 58 3.67 22.68 12.89
CA ALA A 58 4.05 23.00 14.26
C ALA A 58 5.46 22.50 14.63
N GLN A 59 5.95 21.46 13.94
CA GLN A 59 7.27 20.89 14.17
C GLN A 59 8.35 21.64 13.38
N ASP A 60 8.12 21.91 12.09
CA ASP A 60 9.03 22.66 11.23
C ASP A 60 8.21 23.52 10.24
N PRO A 61 7.89 24.78 10.59
CA PRO A 61 7.07 25.65 9.75
C PRO A 61 7.81 26.18 8.52
N ASP A 62 9.16 26.11 8.49
CA ASP A 62 9.95 26.53 7.33
C ASP A 62 9.94 25.43 6.25
N GLU A 63 9.98 24.16 6.66
CA GLU A 63 9.82 23.01 5.76
C GLU A 63 8.35 22.74 5.39
N TRP A 64 7.44 22.87 6.36
CA TRP A 64 6.01 22.60 6.21
C TRP A 64 5.18 23.87 6.45
N PRO A 65 5.11 24.80 5.48
CA PRO A 65 4.45 26.10 5.67
C PRO A 65 2.92 26.03 5.78
N ASP A 66 2.30 24.93 5.37
CA ASP A 66 0.85 24.84 5.21
C ASP A 66 0.12 24.54 6.53
N THR A 67 -1.03 25.17 6.72
CA THR A 67 -1.96 24.84 7.82
C THR A 67 -3.35 24.51 7.28
N ALA A 68 -4.11 23.70 8.02
CA ALA A 68 -5.38 23.17 7.55
C ALA A 68 -6.47 23.28 8.63
N SER A 69 -7.67 23.72 8.25
CA SER A 69 -8.82 23.80 9.17
C SER A 69 -10.15 23.57 8.46
N PHE A 70 -11.11 23.00 9.18
CA PHE A 70 -12.47 22.81 8.68
C PHE A 70 -13.39 23.94 9.13
N ASP A 71 -14.20 24.43 8.20
CA ASP A 71 -15.37 25.28 8.46
C ASP A 71 -16.61 24.55 7.93
N GLY A 72 -17.31 23.88 8.85
CA GLY A 72 -18.38 22.94 8.51
C GLY A 72 -17.87 21.81 7.60
N GLU A 73 -18.43 21.73 6.39
CA GLU A 73 -18.06 20.73 5.38
C GLU A 73 -16.86 21.13 4.53
N VAL A 74 -16.36 22.36 4.63
CA VAL A 74 -15.28 22.86 3.75
C VAL A 74 -13.94 22.79 4.48
N LEU A 75 -12.96 22.10 3.88
CA LEU A 75 -11.57 22.17 4.32
C LEU A 75 -10.92 23.41 3.73
N THR A 76 -10.22 24.18 4.54
CA THR A 76 -9.38 25.29 4.08
C THR A 76 -7.92 24.97 4.37
N VAL A 77 -7.08 24.97 3.33
CA VAL A 77 -5.62 24.87 3.44
C VAL A 77 -5.03 26.26 3.20
N LEU A 78 -4.25 26.78 4.15
CA LEU A 78 -3.61 28.08 4.10
C LEU A 78 -2.11 27.91 3.82
N GLU A 79 -1.69 28.36 2.64
CA GLU A 79 -0.28 28.39 2.21
C GLU A 79 0.43 29.63 2.79
N ALA A 80 1.51 29.46 3.57
CA ALA A 80 2.23 30.59 4.16
C ALA A 80 2.96 31.45 3.11
N GLU A 81 3.43 30.87 2.00
CA GLU A 81 4.20 31.59 0.98
C GLU A 81 3.35 32.26 -0.11
N GLY A 82 2.03 31.95 -0.19
CA GLY A 82 1.17 32.35 -1.31
C GLY A 82 -0.07 33.18 -0.96
N HIS A 83 -0.45 33.28 0.33
CA HIS A 83 -1.56 34.09 0.85
C HIS A 83 -2.96 33.81 0.28
N ARG A 84 -3.17 32.71 -0.47
CA ARG A 84 -4.52 32.33 -0.91
C ARG A 84 -4.94 31.03 -0.24
N PRO A 85 -5.91 31.08 0.69
CA PRO A 85 -6.51 29.88 1.22
C PRO A 85 -7.15 29.09 0.09
N GLU A 86 -6.79 27.81 -0.04
CA GLU A 86 -7.48 26.86 -0.88
C GLU A 86 -8.70 26.33 -0.13
N ARG A 87 -9.89 26.53 -0.70
CA ARG A 87 -11.14 25.97 -0.17
C ARG A 87 -11.46 24.68 -0.92
N ILE A 88 -11.57 23.60 -0.19
CA ILE A 88 -11.77 22.24 -0.70
C ILE A 88 -13.13 21.75 -0.18
N GLU A 89 -14.09 21.70 -1.09
CA GLU A 89 -15.41 21.12 -0.85
C GLU A 89 -15.37 19.61 -1.14
N PRO A 90 -16.18 18.79 -0.45
CA PRO A 90 -16.32 17.39 -0.81
C PRO A 90 -16.96 17.27 -2.20
N ASP A 91 -16.53 16.29 -2.98
CA ASP A 91 -17.17 15.94 -4.25
C ASP A 91 -18.53 15.25 -4.05
N GLU A 92 -19.14 14.81 -5.16
CA GLU A 92 -20.44 14.10 -5.16
C GLU A 92 -20.45 12.80 -4.34
N ASN A 93 -19.27 12.24 -4.02
CA ASN A 93 -19.11 11.05 -3.19
C ASN A 93 -18.71 11.38 -1.75
N GLY A 94 -18.72 12.65 -1.36
CA GLY A 94 -18.33 13.09 -0.01
C GLY A 94 -16.82 13.05 0.23
N ARG A 95 -16.00 13.16 -0.83
CA ARG A 95 -14.54 13.03 -0.73
C ARG A 95 -13.79 14.33 -1.06
N TYR A 96 -12.68 14.56 -0.36
CA TYR A 96 -11.86 15.76 -0.43
C TYR A 96 -10.59 15.50 -1.23
N ALA A 97 -10.34 16.32 -2.26
CA ALA A 97 -9.13 16.25 -3.08
C ALA A 97 -8.05 17.19 -2.52
N ILE A 98 -7.39 16.78 -1.44
CA ILE A 98 -6.41 17.61 -0.72
C ILE A 98 -5.08 17.63 -1.50
N GLY A 99 -4.56 18.82 -1.82
CA GLY A 99 -3.33 18.96 -2.60
C GLY A 99 -3.50 18.55 -4.08
N TYR A 100 -4.73 18.57 -4.60
CA TYR A 100 -5.05 18.13 -5.96
C TYR A 100 -4.16 18.81 -7.00
N ARG A 101 -3.32 18.01 -7.68
CA ARG A 101 -2.37 18.48 -8.70
C ARG A 101 -1.40 19.56 -8.21
N ARG A 102 -1.05 19.51 -6.92
CA ARG A 102 -0.09 20.42 -6.27
C ARG A 102 0.89 19.68 -5.38
N TRP A 103 0.45 18.62 -4.72
CA TRP A 103 1.24 17.86 -3.77
C TRP A 103 1.62 16.49 -4.31
N CYS A 104 2.81 16.05 -3.93
CA CYS A 104 3.36 14.76 -4.30
C CYS A 104 2.81 13.70 -3.34
N TRP A 105 1.71 13.05 -3.72
CA TRP A 105 1.17 11.91 -2.97
C TRP A 105 1.69 10.61 -3.54
N GLU A 106 2.25 9.76 -2.69
CA GLU A 106 2.81 8.46 -3.04
C GLU A 106 1.95 7.33 -2.50
N LEU A 107 1.77 6.27 -3.30
CA LEU A 107 1.15 5.03 -2.81
C LEU A 107 2.10 4.37 -1.80
N THR A 108 1.56 3.84 -0.72
CA THR A 108 2.37 3.23 0.35
C THR A 108 1.58 2.21 1.16
N VAL A 109 2.22 1.62 2.17
CA VAL A 109 1.63 0.71 3.16
C VAL A 109 1.07 1.49 4.36
N PRO A 110 0.09 0.95 5.12
CA PRO A 110 -0.46 1.63 6.30
C PRO A 110 0.58 1.96 7.38
N THR A 111 0.40 3.05 8.14
CA THR A 111 1.21 3.39 9.33
C THR A 111 0.55 2.93 10.64
N PRO A 112 1.29 2.31 11.60
CA PRO A 112 2.65 1.81 11.43
C PRO A 112 2.64 0.69 10.39
N GLY A 113 3.70 0.61 9.59
CA GLY A 113 3.90 -0.44 8.58
C GLY A 113 3.42 -1.79 9.10
N PRO A 114 2.82 -2.66 8.28
CA PRO A 114 2.39 -3.97 8.73
C PRO A 114 3.59 -4.66 9.35
N ARG A 115 3.59 -4.80 10.69
CA ARG A 115 4.40 -5.81 11.37
C ARG A 115 3.80 -7.15 10.98
N VAL A 116 4.06 -7.57 9.75
CA VAL A 116 4.21 -9.00 9.54
C VAL A 116 5.51 -9.29 10.26
N ASP A 117 5.38 -9.84 11.47
CA ASP A 117 6.50 -10.01 12.38
C ASP A 117 7.67 -10.62 11.59
N ALA A 118 8.91 -10.14 11.80
CA ALA A 118 10.10 -10.86 11.33
C ALA A 118 10.06 -12.35 11.77
N ALA A 119 9.29 -12.66 12.82
CA ALA A 119 8.93 -14.01 13.25
C ALA A 119 8.19 -14.86 12.19
N ALA A 120 7.42 -14.26 11.29
CA ALA A 120 6.71 -14.95 10.21
C ALA A 120 7.67 -15.51 9.15
N GLN A 121 8.77 -14.82 8.86
CA GLN A 121 9.86 -15.36 8.02
C GLN A 121 10.70 -16.39 8.79
N ALA A 122 10.93 -16.17 10.09
CA ALA A 122 11.78 -17.03 10.92
C ALA A 122 11.12 -18.35 11.36
N ASP A 123 9.80 -18.48 11.22
CA ASP A 123 9.05 -19.67 11.59
C ASP A 123 9.19 -20.76 10.52
N SER A 124 10.23 -21.57 10.64
CA SER A 124 10.55 -22.68 9.74
C SER A 124 9.43 -23.72 9.61
N ALA A 125 8.52 -23.81 10.59
CA ALA A 125 7.35 -24.68 10.48
C ALA A 125 6.37 -24.18 9.40
N ARG A 126 6.27 -22.86 9.18
CA ARG A 126 5.49 -22.29 8.08
C ARG A 126 6.07 -22.64 6.72
N LEU A 127 7.40 -22.76 6.64
CA LEU A 127 8.13 -23.02 5.40
C LEU A 127 8.36 -24.51 5.10
N THR A 128 7.76 -25.40 5.90
CA THR A 128 7.74 -26.84 5.59
C THR A 128 6.66 -27.13 4.55
N PRO A 129 6.99 -27.76 3.40
CA PRO A 129 5.99 -28.15 2.40
C PRO A 129 4.95 -29.12 2.96
N GLN A 130 3.69 -28.86 2.63
CA GLN A 130 2.57 -29.79 2.78
C GLN A 130 2.32 -30.55 1.49
N ASP A 131 1.48 -31.58 1.53
CA ASP A 131 1.22 -32.46 0.39
C ASP A 131 0.95 -31.66 -0.90
N ASP A 132 1.63 -32.07 -1.98
CA ASP A 132 1.63 -31.46 -3.31
C ASP A 132 2.24 -30.05 -3.46
N GLU A 133 2.72 -29.43 -2.36
CA GLU A 133 3.46 -28.18 -2.42
C GLU A 133 4.88 -28.39 -2.98
N ILE A 134 5.31 -27.48 -3.84
CA ILE A 134 6.69 -27.34 -4.28
C ILE A 134 7.33 -26.13 -3.62
N LEU A 135 8.65 -26.15 -3.47
CA LEU A 135 9.41 -24.99 -3.03
C LEU A 135 9.66 -24.04 -4.20
N VAL A 136 9.34 -22.76 -4.00
CA VAL A 136 9.60 -21.67 -4.96
C VAL A 136 10.34 -20.52 -4.28
N ALA A 137 11.17 -19.81 -5.03
CA ALA A 137 11.94 -18.66 -4.54
C ALA A 137 11.90 -17.53 -5.56
N ILE A 138 11.87 -16.28 -5.11
CA ILE A 138 11.98 -15.10 -5.97
C ILE A 138 13.46 -14.94 -6.34
N ASP A 139 13.77 -14.83 -7.64
CA ASP A 139 15.13 -14.60 -8.15
C ASP A 139 16.23 -15.54 -7.61
N SER A 140 15.85 -16.74 -7.18
CA SER A 140 16.78 -17.70 -6.56
C SER A 140 17.45 -17.15 -5.29
N VAL A 141 16.76 -16.27 -4.58
CA VAL A 141 17.13 -15.76 -3.25
C VAL A 141 16.45 -16.63 -2.17
N GLU A 142 17.07 -16.78 -1.00
CA GLU A 142 16.44 -17.42 0.16
C GLU A 142 15.51 -16.44 0.89
N PRO A 143 14.43 -16.91 1.56
CA PRO A 143 14.04 -18.31 1.71
C PRO A 143 13.22 -18.83 0.52
N ALA A 144 13.14 -20.16 0.39
CA ALA A 144 12.13 -20.80 -0.44
C ALA A 144 10.78 -20.94 0.29
N PHE A 145 9.69 -20.78 -0.45
CA PHE A 145 8.32 -20.79 0.04
C PHE A 145 7.55 -22.00 -0.52
N PRO A 146 6.82 -22.76 0.32
CA PRO A 146 5.94 -23.82 -0.17
C PRO A 146 4.68 -23.28 -0.87
N ALA A 147 4.41 -23.77 -2.08
CA ALA A 147 3.27 -23.34 -2.87
C ALA A 147 2.70 -24.45 -3.76
N LEU A 148 1.43 -24.32 -4.13
CA LEU A 148 0.89 -25.07 -5.25
C LEU A 148 1.15 -24.29 -6.56
N PRO A 149 1.46 -24.98 -7.67
CA PRO A 149 1.47 -24.32 -8.97
C PRO A 149 0.06 -23.85 -9.34
N SER A 150 -0.07 -22.67 -9.97
CA SER A 150 -1.35 -22.23 -10.54
C SER A 150 -1.74 -23.09 -11.75
N ALA A 151 -3.01 -23.48 -11.81
CA ALA A 151 -3.58 -24.28 -12.90
C ALA A 151 -3.89 -23.43 -14.15
N GLY A 152 -4.13 -22.12 -14.00
CA GLY A 152 -4.72 -21.27 -15.04
C GLY A 152 -3.72 -20.47 -15.89
N CYS A 153 -2.56 -20.11 -15.36
CA CYS A 153 -1.65 -19.17 -16.03
C CYS A 153 -0.56 -19.84 -16.88
N GLY A 154 -0.49 -21.18 -16.88
CA GLY A 154 0.59 -21.91 -17.54
C GLY A 154 1.98 -21.60 -16.96
N TRP A 155 3.01 -22.27 -17.49
CA TRP A 155 4.39 -22.19 -17.00
C TRP A 155 5.28 -21.38 -17.95
N SER A 156 5.82 -20.26 -17.48
CA SER A 156 7.22 -19.90 -17.75
C SER A 156 7.86 -19.37 -16.47
N LYS A 157 8.82 -20.14 -15.93
CA LYS A 157 9.64 -19.83 -14.75
C LYS A 157 8.93 -19.07 -13.59
N ALA A 158 7.88 -19.53 -12.90
CA ALA A 158 7.25 -20.84 -12.75
C ALA A 158 5.78 -20.66 -12.29
N GLY A 159 4.99 -19.87 -13.05
CA GLY A 159 3.57 -19.60 -12.75
C GLY A 159 3.39 -18.67 -11.55
N CYS A 160 2.13 -18.28 -11.27
CA CYS A 160 1.79 -17.55 -10.05
C CYS A 160 1.61 -18.59 -8.92
N PRO A 161 2.55 -18.75 -7.98
CA PRO A 161 2.45 -19.78 -6.96
C PRO A 161 1.33 -19.43 -5.99
N ARG A 162 0.64 -20.46 -5.51
CA ARG A 162 -0.55 -20.31 -4.67
C ARG A 162 -0.22 -20.73 -3.24
N PHE A 163 -0.10 -19.73 -2.39
CA PHE A 163 0.38 -19.88 -1.02
C PHE A 163 -0.78 -20.01 -0.04
N ARG A 164 -0.74 -21.02 0.84
CA ARG A 164 -1.64 -21.04 2.01
C ARG A 164 -1.34 -19.85 2.92
N ARG A 165 -2.34 -19.35 3.67
CA ARG A 165 -2.23 -18.10 4.46
C ARG A 165 -0.93 -17.97 5.28
N PRO A 166 -0.47 -18.97 6.05
CA PRO A 166 0.77 -18.82 6.82
C PRO A 166 2.02 -18.61 5.96
N VAL A 167 2.05 -19.16 4.73
CA VAL A 167 3.14 -18.94 3.78
C VAL A 167 2.96 -17.60 3.07
N ALA A 168 1.74 -17.21 2.72
CA ALA A 168 1.44 -15.89 2.17
C ALA A 168 1.89 -14.75 3.12
N GLU A 169 1.68 -14.91 4.43
CA GLU A 169 2.22 -14.00 5.45
C GLU A 169 3.75 -13.92 5.37
N ALA A 170 4.45 -15.06 5.25
CA ALA A 170 5.91 -15.07 5.13
C ALA A 170 6.39 -14.39 3.82
N VAL A 171 5.67 -14.56 2.71
CA VAL A 171 5.95 -13.91 1.42
C VAL A 171 5.76 -12.38 1.54
N VAL A 172 4.65 -11.91 2.12
CA VAL A 172 4.40 -10.47 2.34
C VAL A 172 5.51 -9.85 3.21
N ALA A 173 5.90 -10.54 4.28
CA ALA A 173 7.03 -10.08 5.10
C ALA A 173 8.32 -10.00 4.28
N TRP A 174 8.60 -11.01 3.46
CA TRP A 174 9.82 -11.05 2.64
C TRP A 174 9.87 -9.92 1.62
N ILE A 175 8.74 -9.63 0.95
CA ILE A 175 8.62 -8.52 -0.01
C ILE A 175 9.06 -7.21 0.66
N ASN A 176 8.49 -6.89 1.81
CA ASN A 176 8.77 -5.64 2.52
C ASN A 176 10.21 -5.52 3.03
N ASP A 177 10.90 -6.65 3.23
CA ASP A 177 12.29 -6.67 3.72
C ASP A 177 13.34 -6.75 2.59
N ASN A 178 13.00 -7.27 1.41
CA ASN A 178 13.97 -7.68 0.39
C ASN A 178 13.69 -7.15 -1.03
N SER A 179 12.58 -6.46 -1.27
CA SER A 179 12.24 -5.96 -2.61
C SER A 179 13.12 -4.79 -3.08
N ASP A 180 14.11 -4.34 -2.30
CA ASP A 180 14.90 -3.13 -2.52
C ASP A 180 14.02 -1.88 -2.80
N GLY A 181 12.79 -1.87 -2.30
CA GLY A 181 11.81 -0.79 -2.51
C GLY A 181 11.08 -0.84 -3.86
N PHE A 182 11.21 -1.92 -4.64
CA PHE A 182 10.44 -2.10 -5.88
C PHE A 182 8.99 -2.53 -5.62
N ASP A 183 8.76 -3.26 -4.53
CA ASP A 183 7.44 -3.76 -4.16
C ASP A 183 7.20 -3.63 -2.67
N ASP A 184 5.96 -3.32 -2.31
CA ASP A 184 5.46 -3.40 -0.95
C ASP A 184 4.18 -4.21 -0.90
N ALA A 185 3.91 -4.87 0.21
CA ALA A 185 2.67 -5.60 0.42
C ALA A 185 2.13 -5.49 1.85
N TYR A 186 0.81 -5.49 1.98
CA TYR A 186 0.14 -5.50 3.27
C TYR A 186 -1.16 -6.30 3.24
N TRP A 187 -1.63 -6.70 4.42
CA TRP A 187 -2.92 -7.36 4.58
C TRP A 187 -4.02 -6.31 4.77
N ASP A 188 -5.08 -6.41 3.97
CA ASP A 188 -6.33 -5.69 4.13
C ASP A 188 -7.47 -6.70 4.32
N GLY A 189 -7.79 -6.99 5.58
CA GLY A 189 -8.67 -8.07 5.97
C GLY A 189 -8.14 -9.44 5.52
N ASP A 190 -8.85 -10.05 4.58
CA ASP A 190 -8.49 -11.34 3.97
C ASP A 190 -7.84 -11.19 2.59
N ASN A 191 -7.45 -9.97 2.20
CA ASN A 191 -6.77 -9.73 0.93
C ASN A 191 -5.33 -9.30 1.17
N VAL A 192 -4.44 -9.71 0.26
CA VAL A 192 -3.12 -9.08 0.13
C VAL A 192 -3.24 -7.92 -0.84
N VAL A 193 -2.76 -6.75 -0.45
CA VAL A 193 -2.59 -5.60 -1.34
C VAL A 193 -1.11 -5.49 -1.68
N GLN A 194 -0.76 -5.60 -2.96
CA GLN A 194 0.61 -5.50 -3.46
C GLN A 194 0.77 -4.22 -4.30
N ILE A 195 1.76 -3.41 -3.93
CA ILE A 195 2.17 -2.18 -4.61
C ILE A 195 3.43 -2.50 -5.41
N ASP A 196 3.40 -2.19 -6.70
CA ASP A 196 4.52 -2.27 -7.64
C ASP A 196 4.93 -0.83 -7.95
N TYR A 197 6.03 -0.39 -7.34
CA TYR A 197 6.51 0.99 -7.45
C TYR A 197 6.92 1.35 -8.87
N GLN A 198 7.24 0.38 -9.73
CA GLN A 198 7.59 0.64 -11.14
C GLN A 198 6.39 1.12 -11.95
N SER A 199 5.18 0.72 -11.56
CA SER A 199 3.92 1.10 -12.24
C SER A 199 3.13 2.19 -11.53
N THR A 200 3.54 2.64 -10.33
CA THR A 200 2.79 3.66 -9.57
C THR A 200 2.58 4.97 -10.34
N CYS A 201 3.49 5.32 -11.25
CA CYS A 201 3.43 6.52 -12.06
C CYS A 201 2.52 6.41 -13.30
N GLU A 202 1.95 5.25 -13.58
CA GLU A 202 1.06 5.02 -14.73
C GLU A 202 -0.37 5.48 -14.45
N ASP A 203 -1.01 6.08 -15.45
CA ASP A 203 -2.43 6.41 -15.41
C ASP A 203 -3.26 5.12 -15.27
N GLY A 204 -4.20 5.13 -14.32
CA GLY A 204 -5.10 4.02 -14.05
C GLY A 204 -4.50 2.91 -13.18
N TYR A 205 -3.23 2.99 -12.81
CA TYR A 205 -2.63 2.00 -11.91
C TYR A 205 -3.34 2.00 -10.55
N LEU A 206 -3.63 0.81 -10.05
CA LEU A 206 -4.04 0.58 -8.66
C LEU A 206 -3.26 -0.63 -8.14
N PRO A 207 -2.86 -0.64 -6.86
CA PRO A 207 -2.27 -1.82 -6.23
C PRO A 207 -3.11 -3.08 -6.46
N ALA A 208 -2.44 -4.20 -6.71
CA ALA A 208 -3.12 -5.48 -6.93
C ALA A 208 -3.78 -5.93 -5.63
N ARG A 209 -5.09 -6.23 -5.68
CA ARG A 209 -5.83 -6.85 -4.58
C ARG A 209 -5.97 -8.34 -4.84
N ILE A 210 -5.33 -9.14 -4.00
CA ILE A 210 -5.23 -10.59 -4.14
C ILE A 210 -6.07 -11.23 -3.05
N SER A 211 -7.23 -11.76 -3.43
CA SER A 211 -8.06 -12.60 -2.58
C SER A 211 -7.55 -14.05 -2.58
N ALA A 212 -7.98 -14.82 -1.58
CA ALA A 212 -7.79 -16.27 -1.62
C ALA A 212 -8.64 -16.89 -2.73
N ASP A 213 -8.08 -17.86 -3.44
CA ASP A 213 -8.80 -18.77 -4.34
C ASP A 213 -9.77 -19.68 -3.54
N ASP A 214 -10.59 -20.47 -4.24
CA ASP A 214 -11.55 -21.42 -3.65
C ASP A 214 -10.92 -22.43 -2.66
N ASP A 215 -9.62 -22.68 -2.76
CA ASP A 215 -8.85 -23.56 -1.86
C ASP A 215 -8.17 -22.80 -0.69
N GLY A 216 -8.46 -21.51 -0.52
CA GLY A 216 -7.93 -20.68 0.56
C GLY A 216 -6.48 -20.21 0.34
N ARG A 217 -5.96 -20.28 -0.89
CA ARG A 217 -4.57 -19.91 -1.23
C ARG A 217 -4.49 -18.61 -2.01
N TYR A 218 -3.38 -17.89 -1.84
CA TYR A 218 -3.14 -16.57 -2.40
C TYR A 218 -2.12 -16.64 -3.53
N SER A 219 -2.47 -16.04 -4.67
CA SER A 219 -1.61 -15.94 -5.86
C SER A 219 -0.82 -14.63 -5.82
N ILE A 220 0.32 -14.61 -5.12
CA ILE A 220 1.12 -13.39 -4.85
C ILE A 220 2.30 -13.28 -5.83
N GLY A 221 2.62 -12.06 -6.24
CA GLY A 221 3.83 -11.80 -7.04
C GLY A 221 3.68 -12.26 -8.48
N ALA A 222 2.55 -11.94 -9.13
CA ALA A 222 2.35 -12.23 -10.55
C ALA A 222 3.38 -11.53 -11.45
N SER A 223 4.01 -10.46 -10.96
CA SER A 223 5.12 -9.72 -11.57
C SER A 223 6.50 -10.31 -11.28
N PHE A 224 6.65 -11.25 -10.34
CA PHE A 224 7.95 -11.78 -9.93
C PHE A 224 8.41 -12.97 -10.78
N GLU A 225 9.74 -13.12 -10.93
CA GLU A 225 10.34 -14.33 -11.48
C GLU A 225 10.45 -15.40 -10.39
N TRP A 226 9.42 -16.25 -10.30
CA TRP A 226 9.38 -17.39 -9.37
C TRP A 226 10.19 -18.58 -9.88
N MET A 227 11.23 -18.97 -9.17
CA MET A 227 12.03 -20.15 -9.51
C MET A 227 11.71 -21.34 -8.62
N ARG A 228 11.46 -22.49 -9.24
CA ARG A 228 11.34 -23.77 -8.51
C ARG A 228 12.68 -24.15 -7.89
N ARG A 229 12.66 -24.56 -6.62
CA ARG A 229 13.81 -25.14 -5.93
C ARG A 229 13.74 -26.67 -5.92
N PRO A 230 14.88 -27.37 -6.02
CA PRO A 230 14.94 -28.78 -5.65
C PRO A 230 14.61 -28.93 -4.16
N MET A 231 13.86 -29.98 -3.83
CA MET A 231 13.62 -30.39 -2.44
C MET A 231 14.85 -31.05 -1.84
#